data_AF-M5U045-F1
#
_entry.id   AF-M5U045-F1
#
_cell.length_a   1.000
_cell.length_b   1.000
_cell.length_c   1.000
_cell.angle_alpha   90.00
_cell.angle_beta   90.00
_cell.angle_gamma   90.00
#
_symmetry.space_group_name_H-M   'P 1'
#
loop_
_entity.id
_entity.type
_entity.pdbx_description
1 polymer ?
#
loop_
_entity_poly.entity_id
_entity_poly.type
_entity_poly.pdbx_seq_one_letter_code
_entity_poly.pdbx_strand_id
1 'polypeptide(L)'
;MSEDRPSILDCKATIHGDGECTDADLAIAAFTLMENLENDATINVDDGLALLNHPGVIAEVGARILYVRTGRDGLGWDIAGENGLPFCTDKSDWLSYLGRNE
;
A
#
# COMPACT_ATOMS: atom_id res chain seq x y z
N MET A 1 -20.01 -10.08 -17.16
CA MET A 1 -19.22 -10.96 -16.28
C MET A 1 -19.02 -10.16 -15.02
N SER A 2 -19.57 -10.60 -13.89
CA SER A 2 -19.29 -9.95 -12.61
C SER A 2 -17.88 -10.38 -12.23
N GLU A 3 -16.90 -9.53 -12.48
CA GLU A 3 -15.56 -9.73 -11.96
C GLU A 3 -15.69 -9.59 -10.44
N ASP A 4 -15.70 -10.73 -9.74
CA ASP A 4 -15.73 -10.79 -8.28
C ASP A 4 -14.39 -10.24 -7.80
N ARG A 5 -14.30 -8.91 -7.67
CA ARG A 5 -13.12 -8.27 -7.10
C ARG A 5 -12.99 -8.76 -5.66
N PRO A 6 -11.78 -9.18 -5.22
CA PRO A 6 -11.60 -9.65 -3.86
C PRO A 6 -12.00 -8.58 -2.86
N SER A 7 -12.60 -9.01 -1.75
CA SER A 7 -12.98 -8.08 -0.68
C SER A 7 -11.74 -7.42 -0.07
N ILE A 8 -11.89 -6.23 0.53
CA ILE A 8 -10.80 -5.56 1.26
C ILE A 8 -10.24 -6.46 2.37
N LEU A 9 -11.10 -7.27 3.01
CA LEU A 9 -10.69 -8.22 4.04
C LEU A 9 -9.80 -9.34 3.46
N ASP A 10 -10.19 -9.92 2.32
CA ASP A 10 -9.37 -10.91 1.60
C ASP A 10 -8.03 -10.31 1.18
N CYS A 11 -8.05 -9.09 0.62
CA CYS A 11 -6.84 -8.42 0.19
C CYS A 11 -5.87 -8.22 1.36
N LYS A 12 -6.37 -7.81 2.53
CA LYS A 12 -5.58 -7.70 3.75
C LYS A 12 -5.01 -9.04 4.19
N ALA A 13 -5.82 -10.10 4.18
CA ALA A 13 -5.34 -11.44 4.50
C ALA A 13 -4.23 -11.89 3.55
N THR A 14 -4.33 -11.57 2.26
CA THR A 14 -3.31 -11.86 1.25
C THR A 14 -1.99 -11.14 1.53
N ILE A 15 -2.02 -9.84 1.83
CA ILE A 15 -0.78 -9.04 1.99
C ILE A 15 -0.10 -9.21 3.35
N HIS A 16 -0.87 -9.59 4.39
CA HIS A 16 -0.35 -9.86 5.74
C HIS A 16 -0.09 -11.36 5.98
N GLY A 17 -0.58 -12.22 5.09
CA GLY A 17 -0.48 -13.66 5.23
C GLY A 17 0.90 -14.21 4.86
N ASP A 18 1.33 -15.24 5.59
CA ASP A 18 2.54 -16.03 5.31
C ASP A 18 2.28 -17.19 4.32
N GLY A 19 1.11 -17.19 3.68
CA GLY A 19 0.68 -18.25 2.75
C GLY A 19 1.33 -18.13 1.38
N GLU A 20 1.40 -19.24 0.64
CA GLU A 20 1.82 -19.24 -0.77
C GLU A 20 0.77 -18.52 -1.64
N CYS A 21 0.87 -17.19 -1.71
CA CYS A 21 0.14 -16.37 -2.68
C CYS A 21 1.02 -16.11 -3.89
N THR A 22 0.42 -16.06 -5.08
CA THR A 22 1.18 -15.71 -6.28
C THR A 22 1.43 -14.20 -6.34
N ASP A 23 2.48 -13.78 -7.07
CA ASP A 23 2.69 -12.35 -7.35
C ASP A 23 1.47 -11.68 -8.00
N ALA A 24 0.66 -12.44 -8.75
CA ALA A 24 -0.57 -11.92 -9.35
C ALA A 24 -1.65 -11.63 -8.28
N ASP A 25 -1.81 -12.52 -7.29
CA ASP A 25 -2.76 -12.32 -6.19
C ASP A 25 -2.35 -11.14 -5.31
N LEU A 26 -1.05 -11.02 -5.03
CA LEU A 26 -0.48 -9.90 -4.28
C LEU A 26 -0.67 -8.58 -5.04
N ALA A 27 -0.43 -8.56 -6.35
CA ALA A 27 -0.67 -7.38 -7.16
C ALA A 27 -2.16 -6.98 -7.13
N ILE A 28 -3.07 -7.92 -7.35
CA ILE A 28 -4.53 -7.67 -7.31
C ILE A 28 -4.94 -7.12 -5.94
N ALA A 29 -4.45 -7.73 -4.85
CA ALA A 29 -4.73 -7.27 -3.49
C ALA A 29 -4.20 -5.86 -3.25
N ALA A 30 -2.95 -5.58 -3.63
CA ALA A 30 -2.32 -4.28 -3.49
C ALA A 30 -3.11 -3.18 -4.23
N PHE A 31 -3.42 -3.42 -5.51
CA PHE A 31 -4.19 -2.46 -6.32
C PHE A 31 -5.62 -2.27 -5.79
N THR A 32 -6.27 -3.34 -5.32
CA THR A 32 -7.62 -3.25 -4.73
C THR A 32 -7.62 -2.41 -3.46
N LEU A 33 -6.62 -2.58 -2.58
CA LEU A 33 -6.48 -1.74 -1.39
C LEU A 33 -6.22 -0.28 -1.77
N MET A 34 -5.36 -0.03 -2.76
CA MET A 34 -5.07 1.31 -3.23
C MET A 34 -6.31 2.00 -3.82
N GLU A 35 -7.08 1.34 -4.67
CA GLU A 35 -8.31 1.88 -5.27
C GLU A 35 -9.37 2.24 -4.20
N ASN A 36 -9.41 1.50 -3.10
CA ASN A 36 -10.38 1.73 -2.02
C ASN A 36 -9.84 2.63 -0.91
N LEU A 37 -8.57 3.03 -0.95
CA LEU A 37 -7.88 3.72 0.14
C LEU A 37 -8.60 5.00 0.61
N GLU A 38 -9.10 5.81 -0.31
CA GLU A 38 -9.80 7.06 0.00
C GLU A 38 -11.20 6.83 0.58
N ASN A 39 -11.85 5.73 0.19
CA ASN A 39 -13.23 5.42 0.53
C ASN A 39 -13.36 4.50 1.76
N ASP A 40 -12.30 3.74 2.06
CA ASP A 40 -12.27 2.79 3.16
C ASP A 40 -11.17 3.16 4.17
N ALA A 41 -11.60 3.74 5.29
CA ALA A 41 -10.72 4.16 6.37
C ALA A 41 -10.08 3.00 7.16
N THR A 42 -10.51 1.75 6.92
CA THR A 42 -9.90 0.60 7.58
C THR A 42 -8.52 0.30 7.00
N ILE A 43 -8.25 0.69 5.76
CA ILE A 43 -6.95 0.52 5.10
C ILE A 43 -5.96 1.47 5.77
N ASN A 44 -4.87 0.96 6.34
CA ASN A 44 -4.03 1.68 7.29
C ASN A 44 -2.54 1.65 6.91
N VAL A 45 -1.71 2.20 7.80
CA VAL A 45 -0.26 2.25 7.63
C VAL A 45 0.36 0.86 7.63
N ASP A 46 -0.10 -0.06 8.47
CA ASP A 46 0.40 -1.44 8.51
C ASP A 46 0.17 -2.19 7.19
N ASP A 47 -0.97 -1.96 6.53
CA ASP A 47 -1.24 -2.51 5.20
C ASP A 47 -0.20 -2.04 4.17
N GLY A 48 0.14 -0.75 4.20
CA GLY A 48 1.20 -0.19 3.36
C GLY A 48 2.58 -0.77 3.67
N LEU A 49 2.92 -0.94 4.95
CA LEU A 49 4.20 -1.53 5.39
C LEU A 49 4.34 -3.01 5.05
N ALA A 50 3.23 -3.76 5.02
CA ALA A 50 3.22 -5.16 4.63
C ALA A 50 3.60 -5.31 3.14
N LEU A 51 3.04 -4.45 2.29
CA LEU A 51 3.32 -4.42 0.85
C LEU A 51 4.79 -4.10 0.52
N LEU A 52 5.49 -3.34 1.37
CA LEU A 52 6.93 -3.06 1.20
C LEU A 52 7.83 -4.28 1.40
N ASN A 53 7.33 -5.38 1.95
CA ASN A 53 8.09 -6.63 2.02
C ASN A 53 8.25 -7.29 0.65
N HIS A 54 7.47 -6.87 -0.35
CA HIS A 54 7.47 -7.41 -1.70
C HIS A 54 8.19 -6.45 -2.65
N PRO A 55 9.00 -6.95 -3.60
CA PRO A 55 9.73 -6.09 -4.52
C PRO A 55 8.85 -5.54 -5.65
N GLY A 56 9.39 -4.57 -6.38
CA GLY A 56 8.79 -4.07 -7.62
C GLY A 56 7.48 -3.30 -7.39
N VAL A 57 6.51 -3.54 -8.26
CA VAL A 57 5.25 -2.77 -8.32
C VAL A 57 4.44 -2.86 -7.02
N ILE A 58 4.53 -3.97 -6.29
CA ILE A 58 3.81 -4.18 -5.03
C ILE A 58 4.37 -3.22 -3.96
N ALA A 59 5.68 -3.08 -3.87
CA ALA A 59 6.36 -2.11 -3.00
C ALA A 59 5.95 -0.67 -3.35
N GLU A 60 5.86 -0.35 -4.64
CA GLU A 60 5.44 0.98 -5.09
C GLU A 60 4.00 1.29 -4.66
N VAL A 61 3.09 0.32 -4.75
CA VAL A 61 1.72 0.46 -4.25
C VAL A 61 1.68 0.62 -2.74
N GLY A 62 2.46 -0.16 -2.00
CA GLY A 62 2.60 -0.02 -0.55
C GLY A 62 3.06 1.38 -0.13
N ALA A 63 4.11 1.88 -0.78
CA ALA A 63 4.62 3.23 -0.54
C ALA A 63 3.55 4.30 -0.78
N ARG A 64 2.73 4.15 -1.83
CA ARG A 64 1.64 5.08 -2.14
C ARG A 64 0.57 5.10 -1.04
N ILE A 65 0.17 3.94 -0.53
CA ILE A 65 -0.74 3.85 0.62
C ILE A 65 -0.17 4.61 1.82
N LEU A 66 1.12 4.42 2.11
CA LEU A 66 1.80 5.09 3.21
C LEU A 66 1.83 6.61 3.03
N TYR A 67 2.12 7.12 1.84
CA TYR A 67 2.12 8.56 1.57
C TYR A 67 0.75 9.19 1.81
N VAL A 68 -0.32 8.55 1.34
CA VAL A 68 -1.69 9.04 1.53
C VAL A 68 -2.08 9.02 3.02
N ARG A 69 -1.75 7.95 3.74
CA ARG A 69 -2.14 7.81 5.15
C ARG A 69 -1.33 8.65 6.12
N THR A 70 -0.07 8.91 5.81
CA THR A 70 0.83 9.64 6.72
C THR A 70 0.98 11.10 6.34
N GLY A 71 0.63 11.49 5.11
CA GLY A 71 0.86 12.83 4.61
C GLY A 71 2.34 13.23 4.60
N ARG A 72 3.28 12.26 4.55
CA ARG A 72 4.72 12.45 4.74
C ARG A 72 5.34 13.59 3.92
N ASP A 73 4.84 13.82 2.71
CA ASP A 73 5.30 14.92 1.85
C ASP A 73 4.27 16.06 1.73
N GLY A 74 3.13 16.00 2.41
CA GLY A 74 2.04 16.98 2.33
C GLY A 74 1.32 17.02 0.98
N LEU A 75 1.66 16.12 0.05
CA LEU A 75 1.21 16.16 -1.34
C LEU A 75 0.01 15.26 -1.66
N GLY A 76 -0.37 14.31 -0.80
CA GLY A 76 -1.46 13.37 -1.12
C GLY A 76 -1.21 12.58 -2.42
N TRP A 77 -2.20 11.80 -2.85
CA TRP A 77 -2.09 10.89 -4.00
C TRP A 77 -1.89 11.62 -5.33
N ASP A 78 -2.80 12.53 -5.68
CA ASP A 78 -2.81 13.25 -6.96
C ASP A 78 -1.46 13.91 -7.24
N ILE A 79 -0.88 14.59 -6.25
CA ILE A 79 0.31 15.40 -6.47
C ILE A 79 1.60 14.55 -6.41
N ALA A 80 1.65 13.47 -5.61
CA ALA A 80 2.82 12.59 -5.56
C ALA A 80 2.98 11.76 -6.86
N GLY A 81 1.87 11.29 -7.43
CA GLY A 81 1.86 10.56 -8.69
C GLY A 81 2.22 11.42 -9.89
N GLU A 82 1.72 12.65 -9.97
CA GLU A 82 1.98 13.57 -11.08
C GLU A 82 3.40 14.18 -11.07
N ASN A 83 4.03 14.32 -9.90
CA ASN A 83 5.37 14.94 -9.81
C ASN A 83 6.54 14.00 -10.11
N GLY A 84 6.29 12.72 -10.40
CA GLY A 84 7.36 11.75 -10.69
C GLY A 84 8.36 11.60 -9.54
N LEU A 85 7.93 11.87 -8.30
CA LEU A 85 8.77 11.69 -7.13
C LEU A 85 9.00 10.18 -6.95
N PRO A 86 10.26 9.73 -6.80
CA PRO A 86 10.53 8.33 -6.52
C PRO A 86 9.90 7.99 -5.16
N PHE A 87 8.85 7.17 -5.17
CA PHE A 87 8.23 6.70 -3.93
C PHE A 87 9.30 5.96 -3.12
N CYS A 88 9.50 6.37 -1.86
CA CYS A 88 10.36 5.59 -0.98
C CYS A 88 9.71 4.23 -0.73
N THR A 89 10.30 3.16 -1.25
CA THR A 89 9.86 1.78 -1.01
C THR A 89 10.66 1.11 0.09
N ASP A 90 11.62 1.83 0.70
CA ASP A 90 12.43 1.31 1.80
C ASP A 90 11.60 1.27 3.10
N LYS A 91 11.32 0.06 3.57
CA LYS A 91 10.53 -0.15 4.78
C LYS A 91 11.22 0.40 6.04
N SER A 92 12.54 0.36 6.11
CA SER A 92 13.29 0.83 7.29
C SER A 92 13.22 2.35 7.43
N ASP A 93 13.27 3.06 6.31
CA ASP A 93 13.08 4.49 6.21
C ASP A 93 11.65 4.89 6.62
N TRP A 94 10.63 4.16 6.17
CA TRP A 94 9.25 4.36 6.63
C TRP A 94 9.08 4.12 8.12
N LEU A 95 9.60 3.03 8.66
CA LEU A 95 9.56 2.76 10.10
C LEU A 95 10.27 3.85 10.90
N SER A 96 11.39 4.36 10.38
CA SER A 96 12.13 5.47 10.99
C SER A 96 11.35 6.78 10.95
N TYR A 97 10.62 7.06 9.87
CA TYR A 97 9.75 8.23 9.76
C TYR A 97 8.56 8.15 10.73
N LEU A 98 7.90 6.98 10.79
CA LEU A 98 6.76 6.75 11.65
C LEU A 98 7.12 6.87 13.13
N GLY A 99 8.23 6.25 13.57
CA GLY A 99 8.70 6.34 14.96
C GLY A 99 9.23 7.72 15.38
N ARG A 100 9.38 8.67 14.45
CA ARG A 100 9.71 10.08 14.74
C ARG A 100 8.46 10.97 14.89
N ASN A 101 7.29 10.48 14.49
CA ASN A 101 6.02 11.21 14.52
C ASN A 101 5.07 10.72 15.63
N GLU A 102 5.55 9.84 16.52
CA GLU A 102 4.92 9.52 17.82
C GLU A 102 5.40 10.47 18.92
#